data_AF-A0A1M4TJG1-F1
#
_entry.id   AF-A0A1M4TJG1-F1
#
_cell.length_a   1.000
_cell.length_b   1.000
_cell.length_c   1.000
_cell.angle_alpha   90.00
_cell.angle_beta   90.00
_cell.angle_gamma   90.00
#
_symmetry.space_group_name_H-M   'P 1'
#
loop_
_entity.id
_entity.type
_entity.pdbx_description
1 polymer ?
#
loop_
_entity_poly.entity_id
_entity_poly.type
_entity_poly.pdbx_seq_one_letter_code
_entity_poly.pdbx_strand_id
1 'polypeptide(L)'
;MKITKLFCRLNYLIYTHITMKHIKTSLLAAFCAVSLSITGQQSSLKSLVPDEPSKAPDYLCTWNLQGYVVSYQGSDPTREAMNEEYMFGKGAYQNWVDCYPSIRKDLYFVMDDSWDIPKDVNHTPNKYLGTVELDPSRFPSFRGDAVSRLKQLTDRIKEKGWKGAGGWICAQKAEIFSDIPEEEYWTERIKAANAAGFDYWKVDWGAHEKDEAWRKMLTTIGKQYAPRLCIEHAFQNSFIEFSDAFRTYDVENVIAQPVTIQRICDLLPYKAQRNAKGIINCEDEPYIAAGLGCAIGVMRHPFVGNLPNGTQDFVFPPAIRDMKHRLDEVVRGVRWHRIAEPFGVGKELVAIDNEKLNDYWVLQDRETWNTSRPVGSRLTAEAPARVSRGMPLPEVSDSGEDRPFILASRYPNGAVAIASIGRALGHEYVSKEVSVKIAVENYDSPIGIFGYFKDITIAFPSSVKLKKHKIYAQDLAGDIPVNITQKVSVKGNLLTIPGEVIRTVGLMNASKEDCSDPGLVLKIF
;
A
#
# COMPACT_ATOMS: atom_id res chain seq x y z
N MET A 1 -57.97 48.78 8.32
CA MET A 1 -58.19 50.24 8.36
C MET A 1 -57.71 50.82 7.03
N LYS A 2 -58.65 51.34 6.20
CA LYS A 2 -58.52 52.16 4.96
C LYS A 2 -57.66 51.60 3.80
N ILE A 3 -58.21 51.05 2.70
CA ILE A 3 -59.05 51.58 1.58
C ILE A 3 -58.26 52.37 0.52
N THR A 4 -58.15 51.80 -0.70
CA THR A 4 -58.47 52.39 -2.05
C THR A 4 -58.27 51.27 -3.11
N LYS A 5 -59.26 50.65 -3.78
CA LYS A 5 -60.13 51.07 -4.93
C LYS A 5 -59.33 51.75 -6.07
N LEU A 6 -59.39 51.37 -7.36
CA LEU A 6 -60.59 51.14 -8.20
C LEU A 6 -60.27 50.63 -9.65
N PHE A 7 -61.27 50.02 -10.31
CA PHE A 7 -61.51 49.80 -11.77
C PHE A 7 -60.92 48.56 -12.49
N CYS A 8 -61.63 47.81 -13.36
CA CYS A 8 -63.00 47.86 -13.91
C CYS A 8 -63.45 46.46 -14.40
N ARG A 9 -64.77 46.26 -14.54
CA ARG A 9 -65.53 45.07 -15.02
C ARG A 9 -65.28 44.77 -16.52
N LEU A 10 -65.66 43.68 -17.20
CA LEU A 10 -66.84 42.79 -17.15
C LEU A 10 -66.65 41.62 -18.17
N ASN A 11 -67.48 40.57 -18.07
CA ASN A 11 -67.87 39.51 -19.03
C ASN A 11 -67.41 38.08 -18.63
N TYR A 12 -68.15 37.30 -17.82
CA TYR A 12 -69.36 36.48 -18.13
C TYR A 12 -69.17 35.56 -19.36
N LEU A 13 -69.49 34.26 -19.41
CA LEU A 13 -70.52 33.44 -18.74
C LEU A 13 -70.21 31.93 -19.04
N ILE A 14 -70.26 31.08 -18.00
CA ILE A 14 -70.85 29.71 -17.91
C ILE A 14 -70.50 28.63 -18.96
N TYR A 15 -69.97 27.50 -18.46
CA TYR A 15 -69.99 26.19 -19.12
C TYR A 15 -71.04 25.30 -18.44
N THR A 16 -71.94 24.72 -19.25
CA THR A 16 -72.79 23.58 -18.86
C THR A 16 -72.71 22.53 -19.98
N HIS A 17 -72.74 21.26 -19.57
CA HIS A 17 -72.64 20.05 -20.38
C HIS A 17 -73.50 20.02 -21.65
N ILE A 18 -73.02 19.33 -22.69
CA ILE A 18 -73.66 18.16 -23.33
C ILE A 18 -72.74 17.60 -24.42
N THR A 19 -72.57 16.29 -24.39
CA THR A 19 -71.72 15.48 -25.26
C THR A 19 -72.51 14.91 -26.45
N MET A 20 -71.79 14.78 -27.57
CA MET A 20 -71.91 13.79 -28.67
C MET A 20 -72.34 14.28 -30.07
N LYS A 21 -71.38 14.04 -30.99
CA LYS A 21 -71.48 13.79 -32.44
C LYS A 21 -71.94 14.95 -33.34
N HIS A 22 -70.98 15.61 -34.00
CA HIS A 22 -70.57 15.25 -35.36
C HIS A 22 -69.47 16.17 -35.94
N ILE A 23 -68.65 15.59 -36.83
CA ILE A 23 -67.83 16.22 -37.91
C ILE A 23 -66.49 16.82 -37.42
N LYS A 24 -65.39 16.06 -37.50
CA LYS A 24 -64.43 15.95 -38.63
C LYS A 24 -63.63 17.23 -38.90
N THR A 25 -62.34 17.01 -39.21
CA THR A 25 -61.31 17.97 -39.67
C THR A 25 -60.73 18.93 -38.63
N SER A 26 -59.74 18.43 -37.87
CA SER A 26 -58.42 19.05 -37.64
C SER A 26 -57.69 18.32 -36.50
N LEU A 27 -57.17 17.12 -36.77
CA LEU A 27 -56.32 16.37 -35.84
C LEU A 27 -55.34 15.53 -36.67
N LEU A 28 -54.39 16.23 -37.30
CA LEU A 28 -53.25 15.62 -37.97
C LEU A 28 -52.04 16.56 -37.92
N ALA A 29 -51.69 17.04 -36.72
CA ALA A 29 -50.45 17.78 -36.47
C ALA A 29 -50.13 17.89 -34.97
N ALA A 30 -50.17 16.78 -34.22
CA ALA A 30 -49.63 16.75 -32.84
C ALA A 30 -49.31 15.33 -32.33
N PHE A 31 -49.13 14.35 -33.21
CA PHE A 31 -48.74 12.99 -32.84
C PHE A 31 -47.71 12.49 -33.84
N CYS A 32 -46.44 12.80 -33.58
CA CYS A 32 -45.22 12.07 -34.02
C CYS A 32 -43.98 12.97 -33.81
N ALA A 33 -43.69 13.35 -32.57
CA ALA A 33 -42.38 13.88 -32.19
C ALA A 33 -42.15 13.76 -30.67
N VAL A 34 -42.44 12.59 -30.09
CA VAL A 34 -41.65 12.13 -28.95
C VAL A 34 -40.82 10.98 -29.50
N SER A 35 -39.85 11.35 -30.33
CA SER A 35 -38.65 10.54 -30.47
C SER A 35 -38.10 10.37 -29.07
N LEU A 36 -38.17 9.14 -28.56
CA LEU A 36 -37.32 8.66 -27.49
C LEU A 36 -35.87 8.94 -27.89
N SER A 37 -35.40 10.15 -27.60
CA SER A 37 -34.00 10.36 -27.24
C SER A 37 -33.83 9.72 -25.87
N ILE A 38 -33.75 8.38 -25.87
CA ILE A 38 -32.82 7.70 -24.99
C ILE A 38 -31.44 8.20 -25.46
N THR A 39 -31.08 9.43 -25.06
CA THR A 39 -29.67 9.72 -24.84
C THR A 39 -29.31 8.70 -23.78
N GLY A 40 -28.72 7.59 -24.24
CA GLY A 40 -28.12 6.62 -23.35
C GLY A 40 -27.30 7.45 -22.38
N GLN A 41 -27.75 7.50 -21.13
CA GLN A 41 -26.91 7.96 -20.05
C GLN A 41 -25.83 6.89 -20.03
N GLN A 42 -24.79 7.12 -20.84
CA GLN A 42 -23.60 6.33 -20.88
C GLN A 42 -23.16 6.39 -19.43
N SER A 43 -23.39 5.31 -18.70
CA SER A 43 -22.87 5.10 -17.36
C SER A 43 -21.40 5.49 -17.48
N SER A 44 -21.07 6.69 -17.01
CA SER A 44 -19.71 7.17 -17.02
C SER A 44 -19.00 6.20 -16.11
N LEU A 45 -18.14 5.36 -16.66
CA LEU A 45 -17.32 4.42 -15.92
C LEU A 45 -16.73 5.18 -14.73
N LYS A 46 -17.25 4.92 -13.51
CA LYS A 46 -17.02 5.78 -12.35
C LYS A 46 -15.57 5.71 -11.91
N SER A 47 -15.04 4.48 -11.81
CA SER A 47 -13.65 4.19 -11.50
C SER A 47 -13.30 2.78 -11.97
N LEU A 48 -12.02 2.54 -12.27
CA LEU A 48 -11.42 1.22 -12.45
C LEU A 48 -10.95 0.60 -11.13
N VAL A 49 -10.78 1.41 -10.09
CA VAL A 49 -10.38 0.98 -8.75
C VAL A 49 -11.64 0.80 -7.90
N PRO A 50 -11.82 -0.35 -7.21
CA PRO A 50 -12.96 -0.55 -6.32
C PRO A 50 -13.00 0.46 -5.15
N ASP A 51 -14.22 0.82 -4.75
CA ASP A 51 -14.46 1.63 -3.54
C ASP A 51 -14.25 0.80 -2.26
N GLU A 52 -14.39 -0.53 -2.34
CA GLU A 52 -14.17 -1.47 -1.23
C GLU A 52 -12.69 -1.49 -0.80
N PRO A 53 -12.40 -1.36 0.52
CA PRO A 53 -11.03 -1.44 1.01
C PRO A 53 -10.40 -2.82 0.83
N SER A 54 -9.08 -2.85 0.69
CA SER A 54 -8.33 -4.11 0.58
C SER A 54 -8.26 -4.89 1.91
N LYS A 55 -8.20 -6.23 1.83
CA LYS A 55 -7.86 -7.08 2.99
C LYS A 55 -6.35 -7.30 3.15
N ALA A 56 -5.51 -6.75 2.27
CA ALA A 56 -4.04 -6.81 2.36
C ALA A 56 -3.51 -6.44 3.75
N PRO A 57 -2.50 -7.14 4.30
CA PRO A 57 -1.90 -6.82 5.58
C PRO A 57 -0.92 -5.63 5.48
N ASP A 58 -1.31 -4.59 4.75
CA ASP A 58 -0.52 -3.38 4.57
C ASP A 58 -0.63 -2.47 5.80
N TYR A 59 0.43 -1.75 6.12
CA TYR A 59 0.44 -0.87 7.30
C TYR A 59 1.25 0.41 7.08
N LEU A 60 1.01 1.41 7.93
CA LEU A 60 1.98 2.45 8.28
C LEU A 60 2.63 2.11 9.62
N CYS A 61 3.95 2.16 9.69
CA CYS A 61 4.73 1.94 10.90
C CYS A 61 5.30 3.25 11.43
N THR A 62 5.20 3.48 12.74
CA THR A 62 5.62 4.75 13.36
C THR A 62 7.11 4.87 13.66
N TRP A 63 7.94 3.83 13.44
CA TRP A 63 9.36 3.85 13.81
C TRP A 63 10.11 5.09 13.32
N ASN A 64 9.93 5.44 12.04
CA ASN A 64 10.60 6.61 11.48
C ASN A 64 9.92 7.93 11.84
N LEU A 65 8.63 7.92 12.17
CA LEU A 65 7.97 9.09 12.75
C LEU A 65 8.55 9.39 14.14
N GLN A 66 8.68 8.36 14.98
CA GLN A 66 9.32 8.42 16.30
C GLN A 66 10.76 8.94 16.19
N GLY A 67 11.55 8.36 15.28
CA GLY A 67 12.93 8.77 15.08
C GLY A 67 13.04 10.20 14.54
N TYR A 68 12.21 10.58 13.57
CA TYR A 68 12.23 11.92 13.00
C TYR A 68 11.98 13.01 14.04
N VAL A 69 10.97 12.87 14.91
CA VAL A 69 10.61 13.93 15.87
C VAL A 69 11.70 14.22 16.91
N VAL A 70 12.58 13.24 17.16
CA VAL A 70 13.75 13.38 18.04
C VAL A 70 15.06 13.51 17.25
N SER A 71 14.99 13.75 15.94
CA SER A 71 16.17 13.83 15.06
C SER A 71 17.11 12.63 15.15
N TYR A 72 16.55 11.44 15.41
CA TYR A 72 17.24 10.16 15.57
C TYR A 72 18.40 10.21 16.57
N GLN A 73 18.24 10.93 17.68
CA GLN A 73 19.27 11.12 18.73
C GLN A 73 19.61 9.86 19.55
N GLY A 74 19.06 8.70 19.22
CA GLY A 74 19.31 7.42 19.88
C GLY A 74 18.02 6.62 20.11
N SER A 75 18.17 5.41 20.63
CA SER A 75 17.03 4.53 20.93
C SER A 75 16.10 5.14 21.98
N ASP A 76 16.65 5.71 23.05
CA ASP A 76 15.85 6.08 24.21
C ASP A 76 14.92 7.27 23.91
N PRO A 77 15.37 8.36 23.26
CA PRO A 77 14.47 9.41 22.79
C PRO A 77 13.45 8.91 21.76
N THR A 78 13.84 7.98 20.89
CA THR A 78 12.94 7.39 19.87
C THR A 78 11.81 6.58 20.52
N ARG A 79 12.12 5.85 21.60
CA ARG A 79 11.12 5.15 22.41
C ARG A 79 10.22 6.11 23.17
N GLU A 80 10.78 7.17 23.75
CA GLU A 80 10.00 8.20 24.47
C GLU A 80 8.96 8.88 23.56
N ALA A 81 9.31 9.09 22.30
CA ALA A 81 8.43 9.69 21.29
C ALA A 81 7.15 8.87 21.01
N MET A 82 7.10 7.58 21.38
CA MET A 82 5.88 6.79 21.21
C MET A 82 4.87 7.09 22.32
N ASN A 83 4.00 8.09 22.11
CA ASN A 83 3.02 8.52 23.11
C ASN A 83 1.76 9.17 22.49
N GLU A 84 0.76 9.43 23.33
CA GLU A 84 -0.53 9.99 22.89
C GLU A 84 -0.41 11.38 22.26
N GLU A 85 0.51 12.21 22.75
CA GLU A 85 0.69 13.58 22.27
C GLU A 85 1.18 13.58 20.82
N TYR A 86 2.20 12.80 20.48
CA TYR A 86 2.64 12.72 19.09
C TYR A 86 1.60 12.07 18.16
N MET A 87 0.87 11.07 18.66
CA MET A 87 -0.16 10.41 17.85
C MET A 87 -1.38 11.30 17.56
N PHE A 88 -1.88 12.04 18.54
CA PHE A 88 -3.19 12.72 18.47
C PHE A 88 -3.14 14.24 18.75
N GLY A 89 -1.99 14.77 19.12
CA GLY A 89 -1.80 16.17 19.44
C GLY A 89 -1.90 17.09 18.22
N LYS A 90 -1.69 18.38 18.43
CA LYS A 90 -1.86 19.44 17.41
C LYS A 90 -0.60 20.28 17.19
N GLY A 91 0.48 19.93 17.86
CA GLY A 91 1.77 20.60 17.76
C GLY A 91 2.54 20.23 16.49
N ALA A 92 3.74 20.80 16.35
CA ALA A 92 4.64 20.50 15.26
C ALA A 92 5.01 19.01 15.27
N TYR A 93 4.94 18.38 14.09
CA TYR A 93 5.24 16.96 13.89
C TYR A 93 4.42 15.98 14.75
N GLN A 94 3.26 16.42 15.26
CA GLN A 94 2.28 15.56 15.94
C GLN A 94 1.18 15.12 14.95
N ASN A 95 0.11 14.50 15.46
CA ASN A 95 -1.05 14.04 14.71
C ASN A 95 -0.73 12.96 13.66
N TRP A 96 0.13 12.00 14.02
CA TRP A 96 0.57 10.94 13.12
C TRP A 96 -0.57 10.13 12.49
N VAL A 97 -1.70 10.00 13.19
CA VAL A 97 -2.90 9.30 12.69
C VAL A 97 -3.59 10.00 11.51
N ASP A 98 -3.17 11.21 11.13
CA ASP A 98 -3.66 11.91 9.93
C ASP A 98 -2.79 11.70 8.70
N CYS A 99 -1.72 10.90 8.78
CA CYS A 99 -0.95 10.49 7.61
C CYS A 99 -1.80 9.72 6.60
N TYR A 100 -1.51 9.91 5.31
CA TYR A 100 -2.10 9.17 4.18
C TYR A 100 -3.64 9.16 4.10
N PRO A 101 -4.31 10.33 4.17
CA PRO A 101 -5.76 10.40 4.36
C PRO A 101 -6.61 9.64 3.32
N SER A 102 -6.12 9.48 2.08
CA SER A 102 -6.82 8.82 0.98
C SER A 102 -6.81 7.28 1.03
N ILE A 103 -5.93 6.68 1.82
CA ILE A 103 -5.69 5.22 1.86
C ILE A 103 -5.72 4.62 3.27
N ARG A 104 -5.99 5.42 4.33
CA ARG A 104 -6.09 4.91 5.71
C ARG A 104 -7.00 3.69 5.83
N LYS A 105 -8.10 3.65 5.09
CA LYS A 105 -9.07 2.53 5.13
C LYS A 105 -8.49 1.19 4.65
N ASP A 106 -7.35 1.23 3.95
CA ASP A 106 -6.63 0.06 3.44
C ASP A 106 -5.41 -0.31 4.31
N LEU A 107 -4.99 0.57 5.24
CA LEU A 107 -3.78 0.42 6.05
C LEU A 107 -4.10 0.16 7.53
N TYR A 108 -3.34 -0.72 8.17
CA TYR A 108 -3.22 -0.73 9.63
C TYR A 108 -2.32 0.41 10.09
N PHE A 109 -2.67 1.04 11.22
CA PHE A 109 -1.75 1.93 11.93
C PHE A 109 -0.97 1.11 12.96
N VAL A 110 0.31 0.85 12.69
CA VAL A 110 1.19 0.05 13.55
C VAL A 110 2.06 0.99 14.37
N MET A 111 1.82 1.02 15.68
CA MET A 111 2.70 1.71 16.63
C MET A 111 3.95 0.86 16.81
N ASP A 112 5.10 1.41 16.47
CA ASP A 112 6.38 0.73 16.65
C ASP A 112 6.83 0.76 18.13
N ASP A 113 8.09 0.39 18.41
CA ASP A 113 8.62 0.13 19.74
C ASP A 113 8.12 1.12 20.81
N SER A 114 7.84 0.56 21.99
CA SER A 114 7.61 1.25 23.25
C SER A 114 6.23 1.89 23.46
N TRP A 115 5.22 1.51 22.68
CA TRP A 115 3.83 1.83 23.01
C TRP A 115 3.33 1.13 24.30
N ASP A 116 4.00 0.05 24.71
CA ASP A 116 3.59 -0.89 25.77
C ASP A 116 4.47 -0.85 27.04
N ILE A 117 5.41 0.10 27.15
CA ILE A 117 6.29 0.25 28.31
C ILE A 117 6.06 1.59 29.04
N PRO A 118 6.45 1.75 30.32
CA PRO A 118 6.34 3.04 31.00
C PRO A 118 7.08 4.18 30.30
N LYS A 119 6.53 5.39 30.36
CA LYS A 119 7.08 6.60 29.71
C LYS A 119 8.50 6.90 30.15
N ASP A 120 8.81 6.69 31.43
CA ASP A 120 10.11 7.03 32.03
C ASP A 120 11.12 5.86 32.01
N VAL A 121 10.81 4.76 31.31
CA VAL A 121 11.67 3.56 31.25
C VAL A 121 11.97 3.21 29.81
N ASN A 122 12.90 3.95 29.19
CA ASN A 122 13.29 3.79 27.77
C ASN A 122 14.64 3.07 27.56
N HIS A 123 15.49 3.07 28.59
CA HIS A 123 16.87 2.59 28.52
C HIS A 123 16.96 1.05 28.49
N THR A 124 18.00 0.52 27.85
CA THR A 124 18.36 -0.90 27.90
C THR A 124 19.36 -1.17 29.04
N PRO A 125 19.25 -2.25 29.83
CA PRO A 125 18.22 -3.29 29.79
C PRO A 125 16.86 -2.79 30.29
N ASN A 126 15.79 -3.30 29.69
CA ASN A 126 14.43 -2.87 29.99
C ASN A 126 13.53 -4.07 30.34
N LYS A 127 13.15 -4.16 31.61
CA LYS A 127 12.34 -5.25 32.16
C LYS A 127 10.87 -5.25 31.70
N TYR A 128 10.42 -4.20 31.03
CA TYR A 128 9.04 -4.05 30.54
C TYR A 128 8.88 -4.43 29.07
N LEU A 129 9.95 -4.65 28.31
CA LEU A 129 9.85 -4.99 26.89
C LEU A 129 9.06 -6.29 26.68
N GLY A 130 8.02 -6.21 25.83
CA GLY A 130 7.12 -7.33 25.56
C GLY A 130 5.94 -7.41 26.52
N THR A 131 5.55 -6.30 27.16
CA THR A 131 4.37 -6.22 28.05
C THR A 131 3.07 -6.39 27.26
N VAL A 132 2.98 -5.78 26.07
CA VAL A 132 1.82 -5.84 25.15
C VAL A 132 0.53 -5.35 25.81
N GLU A 133 0.63 -4.34 26.66
CA GLU A 133 -0.50 -3.64 27.27
C GLU A 133 -0.32 -2.14 27.07
N LEU A 134 -1.42 -1.41 26.81
CA LEU A 134 -1.32 0.01 26.54
C LEU A 134 -0.94 0.79 27.80
N ASP A 135 0.29 1.31 27.83
CA ASP A 135 0.85 1.96 29.02
C ASP A 135 0.05 3.24 29.42
N PRO A 136 -0.36 3.35 30.70
CA PRO A 136 -1.14 4.49 31.19
C PRO A 136 -0.37 5.80 31.30
N SER A 137 0.96 5.77 31.40
CA SER A 137 1.77 6.99 31.46
C SER A 137 2.03 7.60 30.08
N ARG A 138 2.07 6.77 29.03
CA ARG A 138 2.18 7.21 27.61
C ARG A 138 0.86 7.63 27.01
N PHE A 139 -0.21 6.92 27.39
CA PHE A 139 -1.55 7.14 26.88
C PHE A 139 -2.55 7.42 27.99
N PRO A 140 -2.41 8.57 28.65
CA PRO A 140 -3.16 8.87 29.85
C PRO A 140 -4.64 9.03 29.58
N SER A 141 -5.14 9.30 28.36
CA SER A 141 -6.58 9.55 28.12
C SER A 141 -7.44 8.28 28.11
N PHE A 142 -6.89 7.12 27.78
CA PHE A 142 -7.65 5.87 27.83
C PHE A 142 -7.74 5.38 29.28
N ARG A 143 -8.85 4.75 29.70
CA ARG A 143 -9.08 4.33 31.10
C ARG A 143 -9.58 2.90 31.20
N GLY A 144 -9.57 2.33 32.41
CA GLY A 144 -10.01 0.95 32.68
C GLY A 144 -8.86 -0.05 32.67
N ASP A 145 -9.21 -1.33 32.53
CA ASP A 145 -8.25 -2.44 32.43
C ASP A 145 -7.49 -2.45 31.09
N ALA A 146 -6.48 -3.33 30.98
CA ALA A 146 -5.61 -3.42 29.80
C ALA A 146 -6.40 -3.59 28.48
N VAL A 147 -7.42 -4.46 28.48
CA VAL A 147 -8.26 -4.71 27.30
C VAL A 147 -9.08 -3.47 26.94
N SER A 148 -9.72 -2.84 27.93
CA SER A 148 -10.54 -1.65 27.73
C SER A 148 -9.74 -0.47 27.18
N ARG A 149 -8.51 -0.27 27.69
CA ARG A 149 -7.60 0.78 27.24
C ARG A 149 -7.17 0.55 25.79
N LEU A 150 -6.73 -0.66 25.47
CA LEU A 150 -6.31 -1.03 24.11
C LEU A 150 -7.47 -0.93 23.11
N LYS A 151 -8.69 -1.29 23.54
CA LYS A 151 -9.90 -1.13 22.72
C LYS A 151 -10.19 0.33 22.43
N GLN A 152 -10.17 1.21 23.43
CA GLN A 152 -10.42 2.64 23.23
C GLN A 152 -9.40 3.28 22.28
N LEU A 153 -8.12 2.91 22.38
CA LEU A 153 -7.10 3.35 21.44
C LEU A 153 -7.40 2.86 20.02
N THR A 154 -7.71 1.58 19.86
CA THR A 154 -8.05 0.98 18.57
C THR A 154 -9.27 1.67 17.94
N ASP A 155 -10.31 1.91 18.72
CA ASP A 155 -11.51 2.61 18.26
C ASP A 155 -11.16 4.04 17.82
N ARG A 156 -10.36 4.78 18.61
CA ARG A 156 -9.94 6.16 18.27
C ARG A 156 -9.08 6.23 17.00
N ILE A 157 -8.28 5.20 16.72
CA ILE A 157 -7.53 5.06 15.45
C ILE A 157 -8.51 4.77 14.30
N LYS A 158 -9.46 3.85 14.47
CA LYS A 158 -10.47 3.53 13.45
C LYS A 158 -11.40 4.71 13.15
N GLU A 159 -11.71 5.56 14.13
CA GLU A 159 -12.48 6.80 13.95
C GLU A 159 -11.78 7.80 13.00
N LYS A 160 -10.45 7.74 12.90
CA LYS A 160 -9.67 8.49 11.90
C LYS A 160 -9.72 7.87 10.50
N GLY A 161 -10.41 6.75 10.32
CA GLY A 161 -10.60 6.06 9.04
C GLY A 161 -9.55 5.01 8.72
N TRP A 162 -8.72 4.60 9.70
CA TRP A 162 -7.77 3.49 9.53
C TRP A 162 -8.50 2.14 9.48
N LYS A 163 -7.96 1.20 8.71
CA LYS A 163 -8.45 -0.19 8.64
C LYS A 163 -8.48 -0.84 10.02
N GLY A 164 -7.42 -0.60 10.79
CA GLY A 164 -7.26 -1.13 12.13
C GLY A 164 -5.99 -0.61 12.78
N ALA A 165 -5.71 -1.13 13.97
CA ALA A 165 -4.52 -0.80 14.74
C ALA A 165 -3.66 -2.05 14.97
N GLY A 166 -2.37 -1.82 15.13
CA GLY A 166 -1.40 -2.84 15.47
C GLY A 166 -0.23 -2.27 16.23
N GLY A 167 0.68 -3.16 16.62
CA GLY A 167 1.81 -2.83 17.46
C GLY A 167 3.02 -3.66 17.11
N TRP A 168 4.19 -3.06 17.26
CA TRP A 168 5.44 -3.79 17.37
C TRP A 168 5.45 -4.57 18.68
N ILE A 169 5.91 -5.83 18.61
CA ILE A 169 5.95 -6.78 19.71
C ILE A 169 7.38 -7.26 19.83
N CYS A 170 8.02 -6.96 20.95
CA CYS A 170 9.31 -7.56 21.30
C CYS A 170 9.14 -9.08 21.37
N ALA A 171 9.98 -9.84 20.68
CA ALA A 171 10.03 -11.30 20.74
C ALA A 171 10.64 -11.79 22.07
N GLN A 172 10.05 -11.38 23.19
CA GLN A 172 10.34 -11.86 24.54
C GLN A 172 9.19 -11.48 25.46
N LYS A 173 8.97 -12.30 26.50
CA LYS A 173 8.12 -11.91 27.61
C LYS A 173 8.81 -10.84 28.47
N ALA A 174 8.04 -9.88 28.95
CA ALA A 174 8.55 -8.88 29.88
C ALA A 174 9.00 -9.54 31.19
N GLU A 175 10.18 -9.16 31.69
CA GLU A 175 10.81 -9.73 32.88
C GLU A 175 9.97 -9.52 34.15
N ILE A 176 9.18 -8.44 34.20
CA ILE A 176 8.24 -8.20 35.30
C ILE A 176 7.13 -9.27 35.41
N PHE A 177 6.94 -10.10 34.39
CA PHE A 177 6.03 -11.25 34.36
C PHE A 177 6.79 -12.57 34.27
N SER A 178 8.02 -12.64 34.78
CA SER A 178 8.87 -13.83 34.75
C SER A 178 8.22 -15.07 35.38
N ASP A 179 7.39 -14.87 36.41
CA ASP A 179 6.67 -15.94 37.13
C ASP A 179 5.51 -16.56 36.32
N ILE A 180 5.05 -15.93 35.24
CA ILE A 180 3.97 -16.46 34.39
C ILE A 180 4.58 -17.40 33.33
N PRO A 181 4.08 -18.63 33.16
CA PRO A 181 4.52 -19.52 32.09
C PRO A 181 4.41 -18.88 30.69
N GLU A 182 5.35 -19.19 29.80
CA GLU A 182 5.47 -18.53 28.49
C GLU A 182 4.17 -18.62 27.65
N GLU A 183 3.62 -19.82 27.50
CA GLU A 183 2.39 -20.05 26.72
C GLU A 183 1.16 -19.40 27.36
N GLU A 184 1.07 -19.39 28.69
CA GLU A 184 -0.01 -18.73 29.43
C GLU A 184 0.03 -17.21 29.20
N TYR A 185 1.22 -16.62 29.35
CA TYR A 185 1.47 -15.20 29.10
C TYR A 185 0.99 -14.78 27.71
N TRP A 186 1.51 -15.43 26.65
CA TRP A 186 1.15 -15.07 25.28
C TRP A 186 -0.30 -15.36 24.93
N THR A 187 -0.89 -16.42 25.50
CA THR A 187 -2.33 -16.72 25.34
C THR A 187 -3.20 -15.58 25.85
N GLU A 188 -2.90 -15.03 27.03
CA GLU A 188 -3.64 -13.91 27.59
C GLU A 188 -3.53 -12.65 26.72
N ARG A 189 -2.31 -12.30 26.27
CA ARG A 189 -2.06 -11.11 25.44
C ARG A 189 -2.75 -11.21 24.09
N ILE A 190 -2.73 -12.39 23.47
CA ILE A 190 -3.43 -12.67 22.21
C ILE A 190 -4.96 -12.56 22.38
N LYS A 191 -5.51 -13.10 23.47
CA LYS A 191 -6.95 -12.94 23.78
C LYS A 191 -7.33 -11.48 24.00
N ALA A 192 -6.48 -10.72 24.70
CA ALA A 192 -6.67 -9.29 24.92
C ALA A 192 -6.66 -8.50 23.60
N ALA A 193 -5.69 -8.75 22.72
CA ALA A 193 -5.62 -8.14 21.39
C ALA A 193 -6.89 -8.43 20.56
N ASN A 194 -7.36 -9.69 20.55
CA ASN A 194 -8.59 -10.06 19.85
C ASN A 194 -9.83 -9.37 20.40
N ALA A 195 -9.94 -9.23 21.73
CA ALA A 195 -11.06 -8.55 22.39
C ALA A 195 -11.04 -7.03 22.13
N ALA A 196 -9.86 -6.43 22.03
CA ALA A 196 -9.68 -5.02 21.72
C ALA A 196 -9.84 -4.68 20.22
N GLY A 197 -9.80 -5.68 19.33
CA GLY A 197 -9.76 -5.47 17.88
C GLY A 197 -8.42 -4.94 17.38
N PHE A 198 -7.35 -5.26 18.12
CA PHE A 198 -5.96 -4.93 17.80
C PHE A 198 -5.40 -6.06 16.92
N ASP A 199 -5.53 -5.90 15.62
CA ASP A 199 -5.54 -7.02 14.67
C ASP A 199 -4.21 -7.15 13.88
N TYR A 200 -3.13 -6.48 14.29
CA TYR A 200 -1.80 -6.61 13.66
C TYR A 200 -0.65 -6.61 14.67
N TRP A 201 0.17 -7.66 14.67
CA TRP A 201 1.39 -7.77 15.48
C TRP A 201 2.62 -7.85 14.57
N LYS A 202 3.49 -6.84 14.70
CA LYS A 202 4.80 -6.78 14.07
C LYS A 202 5.84 -7.36 15.04
N VAL A 203 6.20 -8.64 14.91
CA VAL A 203 7.02 -9.33 15.91
C VAL A 203 8.48 -9.40 15.48
N ASP A 204 9.36 -8.68 16.17
CA ASP A 204 10.80 -8.75 15.96
C ASP A 204 11.61 -8.35 17.20
N TRP A 205 12.93 -8.59 17.15
CA TRP A 205 13.97 -8.42 18.18
C TRP A 205 13.65 -9.01 19.57
N GLY A 206 14.66 -9.23 20.43
CA GLY A 206 14.48 -9.74 21.79
C GLY A 206 14.98 -11.16 22.01
N ALA A 207 14.80 -11.70 23.21
CA ALA A 207 15.38 -12.98 23.63
C ALA A 207 15.04 -14.19 22.73
N HIS A 208 13.86 -14.18 22.08
CA HIS A 208 13.38 -15.20 21.15
C HIS A 208 13.43 -14.75 19.69
N GLU A 209 14.29 -13.77 19.34
CA GLU A 209 14.37 -13.20 17.98
C GLU A 209 14.55 -14.29 16.90
N LYS A 210 15.35 -15.32 17.21
CA LYS A 210 15.69 -16.44 16.34
C LYS A 210 15.17 -17.79 16.86
N ASP A 211 14.29 -17.79 17.85
CA ASP A 211 13.73 -19.03 18.40
C ASP A 211 12.51 -19.48 17.59
N GLU A 212 12.72 -20.44 16.69
CA GLU A 212 11.66 -20.96 15.83
C GLU A 212 10.51 -21.59 16.62
N ALA A 213 10.81 -22.30 17.71
CA ALA A 213 9.79 -23.01 18.49
C ALA A 213 8.85 -22.02 19.17
N TRP A 214 9.41 -20.97 19.77
CA TRP A 214 8.65 -19.87 20.36
C TRP A 214 7.81 -19.13 19.31
N ARG A 215 8.40 -18.81 18.15
CA ARG A 215 7.71 -18.12 17.05
C ARG A 215 6.52 -18.92 16.52
N LYS A 216 6.67 -20.24 16.40
CA LYS A 216 5.59 -21.18 16.03
C LYS A 216 4.51 -21.26 17.09
N MET A 217 4.89 -21.29 18.37
CA MET A 217 3.94 -21.26 19.49
C MET A 217 3.08 -19.99 19.42
N LEU A 218 3.71 -18.82 19.23
CA LEU A 218 3.01 -17.53 19.11
C LEU A 218 1.97 -17.54 17.98
N THR A 219 2.37 -17.97 16.78
CA THR A 219 1.46 -18.13 15.64
C THR A 219 0.31 -19.10 15.98
N THR A 220 0.61 -20.24 16.59
CA THR A 220 -0.38 -21.29 16.88
C THR A 220 -1.47 -20.77 17.81
N ILE A 221 -1.07 -20.11 18.90
CA ILE A 221 -1.99 -19.46 19.84
C ILE A 221 -2.78 -18.36 19.14
N GLY A 222 -2.12 -17.57 18.29
CA GLY A 222 -2.77 -16.53 17.47
C GLY A 222 -3.91 -17.08 16.64
N LYS A 223 -3.68 -18.18 15.92
CA LYS A 223 -4.71 -18.85 15.13
C LYS A 223 -5.86 -19.41 15.98
N GLN A 224 -5.57 -19.88 17.19
CA GLN A 224 -6.56 -20.48 18.07
C GLN A 224 -7.46 -19.42 18.74
N TYR A 225 -6.87 -18.34 19.25
CA TYR A 225 -7.59 -17.40 20.11
C TYR A 225 -7.85 -16.02 19.47
N ALA A 226 -7.14 -15.68 18.40
CA ALA A 226 -7.26 -14.41 17.69
C ALA A 226 -7.17 -14.61 16.16
N PRO A 227 -8.10 -15.36 15.53
CA PRO A 227 -7.96 -15.73 14.11
C PRO A 227 -7.95 -14.56 13.12
N ARG A 228 -8.34 -13.34 13.55
CA ARG A 228 -8.23 -12.11 12.75
C ARG A 228 -6.85 -11.44 12.85
N LEU A 229 -6.09 -11.71 13.91
CA LEU A 229 -4.79 -11.12 14.15
C LEU A 229 -3.81 -11.58 13.06
N CYS A 230 -3.18 -10.61 12.39
CA CYS A 230 -2.04 -10.85 11.53
C CYS A 230 -0.78 -10.88 12.38
N ILE A 231 -0.12 -12.04 12.47
CA ILE A 231 1.19 -12.16 13.12
C ILE A 231 2.27 -12.16 12.06
N GLU A 232 3.02 -11.06 12.01
CA GLU A 232 4.14 -10.86 11.11
C GLU A 232 5.46 -11.18 11.83
N HIS A 233 6.28 -12.05 11.23
CA HIS A 233 7.61 -12.42 11.74
C HIS A 233 8.72 -11.92 10.82
N ALA A 234 9.96 -12.04 11.29
CA ALA A 234 11.15 -11.68 10.53
C ALA A 234 12.40 -12.49 11.01
N PHE A 235 13.62 -12.07 10.62
CA PHE A 235 14.93 -12.72 10.84
C PHE A 235 15.24 -13.95 9.99
N GLN A 236 14.63 -15.11 10.28
CA GLN A 236 14.96 -16.35 9.57
C GLN A 236 13.95 -16.61 8.47
N ASN A 237 14.41 -16.77 7.23
CA ASN A 237 13.55 -16.97 6.08
C ASN A 237 12.55 -18.12 6.26
N SER A 238 12.93 -19.19 6.98
CA SER A 238 12.04 -20.33 7.29
C SER A 238 10.79 -19.92 8.07
N PHE A 239 10.77 -18.78 8.75
CA PHE A 239 9.61 -18.37 9.53
C PHE A 239 8.40 -18.04 8.64
N ILE A 240 8.62 -17.67 7.38
CA ILE A 240 7.54 -17.45 6.41
C ILE A 240 6.60 -18.64 6.26
N GLU A 241 7.09 -19.86 6.53
CA GLU A 241 6.30 -21.08 6.43
C GLU A 241 5.14 -21.14 7.43
N PHE A 242 5.23 -20.43 8.55
CA PHE A 242 4.17 -20.39 9.55
C PHE A 242 3.65 -18.98 9.84
N SER A 243 4.20 -17.92 9.25
CA SER A 243 3.70 -16.56 9.45
C SER A 243 2.40 -16.26 8.69
N ASP A 244 1.66 -15.25 9.15
CA ASP A 244 0.70 -14.56 8.28
C ASP A 244 1.43 -13.69 7.25
N ALA A 245 2.37 -12.89 7.73
CA ALA A 245 3.26 -12.07 6.92
C ALA A 245 4.73 -12.25 7.35
N PHE A 246 5.67 -12.07 6.42
CA PHE A 246 7.10 -12.12 6.70
C PHE A 246 7.81 -10.93 6.06
N ARG A 247 8.53 -10.15 6.85
CA ARG A 247 9.14 -8.89 6.42
C ARG A 247 10.59 -9.05 5.94
N THR A 248 10.96 -8.37 4.84
CA THR A 248 12.30 -8.41 4.22
C THR A 248 13.31 -7.37 4.74
N TYR A 249 13.23 -6.97 6.01
CA TYR A 249 14.03 -5.91 6.66
C TYR A 249 15.37 -6.38 7.26
N ASP A 250 16.27 -5.52 7.77
CA ASP A 250 16.35 -4.05 7.62
C ASP A 250 16.98 -3.66 6.29
N VAL A 251 16.58 -2.52 5.73
CA VAL A 251 17.04 -2.06 4.41
C VAL A 251 17.50 -0.59 4.47
N GLU A 252 18.69 -0.30 3.93
CA GLU A 252 19.18 1.07 3.75
C GLU A 252 18.58 1.67 2.47
N ASN A 253 17.90 2.82 2.58
CA ASN A 253 17.14 3.43 1.48
C ASN A 253 17.95 3.65 0.19
N VAL A 254 19.24 3.99 0.30
CA VAL A 254 20.14 4.23 -0.84
C VAL A 254 20.50 2.98 -1.65
N ILE A 255 20.15 1.79 -1.18
CA ILE A 255 20.38 0.54 -1.91
C ILE A 255 19.19 -0.42 -1.78
N ALA A 256 18.01 0.13 -1.46
CA ALA A 256 16.88 -0.65 -0.99
C ALA A 256 16.28 -1.60 -2.02
N GLN A 257 16.15 -1.13 -3.26
CA GLN A 257 15.50 -1.87 -4.34
C GLN A 257 16.16 -3.23 -4.64
N PRO A 258 17.47 -3.32 -4.97
CA PRO A 258 18.14 -4.60 -5.21
C PRO A 258 18.13 -5.51 -3.96
N VAL A 259 18.36 -4.96 -2.76
CA VAL A 259 18.33 -5.74 -1.52
C VAL A 259 16.96 -6.37 -1.29
N THR A 260 15.90 -5.60 -1.48
CA THR A 260 14.52 -6.05 -1.31
C THR A 260 14.16 -7.12 -2.34
N ILE A 261 14.48 -6.91 -3.62
CA ILE A 261 14.21 -7.89 -4.69
C ILE A 261 14.93 -9.21 -4.41
N GLN A 262 16.22 -9.17 -4.04
CA GLN A 262 16.98 -10.37 -3.73
C GLN A 262 16.40 -11.11 -2.52
N ARG A 263 16.05 -10.40 -1.44
CA ARG A 263 15.44 -11.02 -0.26
C ARG A 263 14.08 -11.64 -0.55
N ILE A 264 13.26 -11.02 -1.41
CA ILE A 264 12.02 -11.64 -1.91
C ILE A 264 12.37 -12.93 -2.63
N CYS A 265 13.35 -12.93 -3.54
CA CYS A 265 13.77 -14.11 -4.27
C CYS A 265 14.25 -15.25 -3.36
N ASP A 266 14.89 -14.92 -2.23
CA ASP A 266 15.31 -15.92 -1.24
C ASP A 266 14.13 -16.54 -0.47
N LEU A 267 12.98 -15.86 -0.43
CA LEU A 267 11.74 -16.33 0.22
C LEU A 267 10.82 -17.12 -0.71
N LEU A 268 10.84 -16.85 -2.02
CA LEU A 268 9.96 -17.48 -3.00
C LEU A 268 10.06 -19.03 -3.07
N PRO A 269 11.21 -19.69 -2.77
CA PRO A 269 11.29 -21.15 -2.72
C PRO A 269 10.54 -21.81 -1.56
N TYR A 270 10.22 -21.07 -0.49
CA TYR A 270 9.53 -21.60 0.68
C TYR A 270 8.04 -21.88 0.39
N LYS A 271 7.40 -22.65 1.27
CA LYS A 271 5.98 -22.98 1.17
C LYS A 271 5.28 -22.72 2.50
N ALA A 272 4.22 -21.91 2.47
CA ALA A 272 3.36 -21.73 3.63
C ALA A 272 2.77 -23.08 4.05
N GLN A 273 2.84 -23.39 5.35
CA GLN A 273 2.37 -24.64 5.94
C GLN A 273 1.02 -24.45 6.64
N ARG A 274 0.21 -25.50 6.65
CA ARG A 274 -1.10 -25.54 7.34
C ARG A 274 -1.98 -24.34 6.92
N ASN A 275 -2.44 -23.54 7.90
CA ASN A 275 -3.29 -22.37 7.71
C ASN A 275 -2.50 -21.05 7.70
N ALA A 276 -1.18 -21.09 7.57
CA ALA A 276 -0.35 -19.90 7.43
C ALA A 276 -0.62 -19.24 6.06
N LYS A 277 -0.56 -17.90 6.02
CA LYS A 277 -0.72 -17.16 4.77
C LYS A 277 0.60 -17.04 4.02
N GLY A 278 1.73 -16.92 4.73
CA GLY A 278 3.07 -16.81 4.15
C GLY A 278 3.22 -15.65 3.16
N ILE A 279 2.58 -14.52 3.43
CA ILE A 279 2.63 -13.32 2.58
C ILE A 279 3.98 -12.62 2.82
N ILE A 280 4.71 -12.29 1.77
CA ILE A 280 5.93 -11.48 1.90
C ILE A 280 5.52 -10.02 2.08
N ASN A 281 6.12 -9.32 3.05
CA ASN A 281 6.05 -7.88 3.21
C ASN A 281 7.39 -7.27 2.79
N CYS A 282 7.39 -6.40 1.80
CA CYS A 282 8.59 -5.80 1.24
C CYS A 282 8.91 -4.39 1.79
N GLU A 283 8.46 -4.11 3.01
CA GLU A 283 8.57 -2.81 3.67
C GLU A 283 8.07 -1.67 2.75
N ASP A 284 8.91 -0.66 2.55
CA ASP A 284 8.55 0.62 1.99
C ASP A 284 8.77 0.66 0.47
N GLU A 285 8.64 -0.48 -0.22
CA GLU A 285 8.82 -0.61 -1.67
C GLU A 285 7.50 -0.96 -2.40
N PRO A 286 6.55 -0.02 -2.53
CA PRO A 286 5.18 -0.29 -2.99
C PRO A 286 5.09 -0.84 -4.43
N TYR A 287 6.00 -0.44 -5.32
CA TYR A 287 5.99 -0.91 -6.72
C TYR A 287 6.62 -2.30 -6.86
N ILE A 288 7.60 -2.63 -6.03
CA ILE A 288 8.07 -4.02 -5.88
C ILE A 288 6.93 -4.88 -5.33
N ALA A 289 6.18 -4.37 -4.35
CA ALA A 289 5.03 -5.03 -3.78
C ALA A 289 3.97 -5.38 -4.84
N ALA A 290 3.56 -4.38 -5.63
CA ALA A 290 2.59 -4.57 -6.70
C ALA A 290 3.13 -5.52 -7.79
N GLY A 291 4.39 -5.35 -8.21
CA GLY A 291 5.02 -6.18 -9.23
C GLY A 291 5.13 -7.65 -8.83
N LEU A 292 5.36 -7.95 -7.55
CA LEU A 292 5.57 -9.30 -7.04
C LEU A 292 4.47 -9.81 -6.11
N GLY A 293 3.34 -9.14 -5.96
CA GLY A 293 2.23 -9.61 -5.10
C GLY A 293 2.61 -9.73 -3.62
N CYS A 294 3.38 -8.77 -3.11
CA CYS A 294 3.79 -8.66 -1.71
C CYS A 294 2.94 -7.60 -0.98
N ALA A 295 2.86 -7.68 0.35
CA ALA A 295 2.30 -6.64 1.19
C ALA A 295 3.26 -5.45 1.35
N ILE A 296 2.71 -4.30 1.75
CA ILE A 296 3.41 -3.03 1.89
C ILE A 296 3.49 -2.64 3.37
N GLY A 297 4.69 -2.53 3.90
CA GLY A 297 4.96 -1.99 5.23
C GLY A 297 5.51 -0.57 5.12
N VAL A 298 4.64 0.43 5.06
CA VAL A 298 5.03 1.83 4.85
C VAL A 298 5.85 2.32 6.03
N MET A 299 7.05 2.84 5.71
CA MET A 299 8.01 3.37 6.67
C MET A 299 8.25 4.87 6.47
N ARG A 300 8.01 5.41 5.27
CA ARG A 300 8.11 6.84 4.99
C ARG A 300 6.90 7.63 5.48
N HIS A 301 7.07 8.94 5.63
CA HIS A 301 6.08 9.84 6.22
C HIS A 301 6.19 11.25 5.60
N PRO A 302 5.17 12.12 5.73
CA PRO A 302 5.08 13.37 4.97
C PRO A 302 5.93 14.54 5.51
N PHE A 303 6.75 14.33 6.54
CA PHE A 303 7.58 15.43 7.08
C PHE A 303 8.86 15.56 6.25
N VAL A 304 8.92 16.62 5.44
CA VAL A 304 10.01 16.93 4.50
C VAL A 304 11.00 17.95 5.08
N GLY A 305 12.17 18.07 4.44
CA GLY A 305 13.23 19.00 4.83
C GLY A 305 14.15 18.43 5.90
N ASN A 306 14.85 19.33 6.60
CA ASN A 306 15.77 18.95 7.67
C ASN A 306 15.02 18.31 8.85
N LEU A 307 15.76 17.53 9.63
CA LEU A 307 15.32 17.05 10.94
C LEU A 307 15.01 18.25 11.87
N PRO A 308 14.23 18.06 12.94
CA PRO A 308 13.90 19.12 13.89
C PRO A 308 15.11 19.87 14.48
N ASN A 309 16.27 19.24 14.57
CA ASN A 309 17.53 19.87 15.00
C ASN A 309 18.26 20.68 13.91
N GLY A 310 17.68 20.81 12.71
CA GLY A 310 18.23 21.56 11.58
C GLY A 310 19.21 20.78 10.69
N THR A 311 19.51 19.51 10.98
CA THR A 311 20.43 18.69 10.18
C THR A 311 19.71 17.88 9.09
N GLN A 312 20.42 17.44 8.04
CA GLN A 312 19.84 16.58 7.00
C GLN A 312 19.31 15.27 7.59
N ASP A 313 18.17 14.80 7.10
CA ASP A 313 17.64 13.48 7.42
C ASP A 313 18.54 12.41 6.79
N PHE A 314 19.15 11.56 7.60
CA PHE A 314 20.05 10.50 7.13
C PHE A 314 19.37 9.14 6.98
N VAL A 315 18.14 9.00 7.49
CA VAL A 315 17.32 7.80 7.27
C VAL A 315 16.65 7.91 5.92
N PHE A 316 16.06 9.07 5.62
CA PHE A 316 15.51 9.41 4.30
C PHE A 316 16.29 10.59 3.70
N PRO A 317 17.54 10.36 3.24
CA PRO A 317 18.30 11.41 2.60
C PRO A 317 17.59 11.93 1.34
N PRO A 318 17.71 13.23 1.03
CA PRO A 318 17.21 13.82 -0.22
C PRO A 318 18.11 13.44 -1.40
N ALA A 319 18.45 12.16 -1.50
CA ALA A 319 19.32 11.57 -2.49
C ALA A 319 18.63 10.35 -3.10
N ILE A 320 19.21 9.82 -4.18
CA ILE A 320 18.70 8.69 -4.96
C ILE A 320 17.29 8.94 -5.50
N ARG A 321 16.27 8.54 -4.74
CA ARG A 321 14.85 8.64 -5.03
C ARG A 321 14.21 9.78 -4.25
N ASP A 322 14.83 10.31 -3.20
CA ASP A 322 14.21 11.29 -2.31
C ASP A 322 12.81 10.85 -1.87
N MET A 323 12.77 9.74 -1.11
CA MET A 323 11.54 8.99 -0.83
C MET A 323 10.45 9.83 -0.14
N LYS A 324 10.82 10.92 0.55
CA LYS A 324 9.87 11.83 1.20
C LYS A 324 9.09 12.71 0.22
N HIS A 325 9.58 12.86 -1.01
CA HIS A 325 8.83 13.44 -2.12
C HIS A 325 8.22 12.37 -3.04
N ARG A 326 8.12 11.12 -2.58
CA ARG A 326 7.50 10.00 -3.32
C ARG A 326 6.44 9.31 -2.47
N LEU A 327 5.41 10.05 -2.08
CA LEU A 327 4.30 9.51 -1.29
C LEU A 327 3.19 8.96 -2.18
N ASP A 328 3.06 9.47 -3.42
CA ASP A 328 2.04 8.99 -4.35
C ASP A 328 2.27 7.54 -4.79
N GLU A 329 3.52 7.05 -4.87
CA GLU A 329 3.77 5.62 -5.13
C GLU A 329 3.21 4.71 -4.02
N VAL A 330 3.19 5.18 -2.76
CA VAL A 330 2.52 4.48 -1.65
C VAL A 330 1.01 4.45 -1.88
N VAL A 331 0.42 5.59 -2.24
CA VAL A 331 -1.01 5.69 -2.57
C VAL A 331 -1.39 4.74 -3.71
N ARG A 332 -0.61 4.74 -4.79
CA ARG A 332 -0.84 3.89 -5.97
C ARG A 332 -0.69 2.41 -5.65
N GLY A 333 0.36 2.02 -4.93
CA GLY A 333 0.60 0.62 -4.53
C GLY A 333 -0.50 0.10 -3.60
N VAL A 334 -0.89 0.87 -2.59
CA VAL A 334 -1.96 0.46 -1.66
C VAL A 334 -3.32 0.41 -2.35
N ARG A 335 -3.62 1.35 -3.25
CA ARG A 335 -4.87 1.32 -4.03
C ARG A 335 -4.91 0.17 -5.04
N TRP A 336 -3.77 -0.28 -5.56
CA TRP A 336 -3.70 -1.50 -6.36
C TRP A 336 -4.19 -2.72 -5.58
N HIS A 337 -3.93 -2.80 -4.28
CA HIS A 337 -4.41 -3.91 -3.46
C HIS A 337 -5.93 -3.96 -3.26
N ARG A 338 -6.69 -2.91 -3.62
CA ARG A 338 -8.17 -2.99 -3.75
C ARG A 338 -8.60 -3.78 -4.98
N ILE A 339 -7.74 -3.88 -5.99
CA ILE A 339 -7.96 -4.66 -7.21
C ILE A 339 -7.41 -6.08 -7.03
N ALA A 340 -6.22 -6.22 -6.46
CA ALA A 340 -5.53 -7.50 -6.36
C ALA A 340 -4.71 -7.60 -5.07
N GLU A 341 -5.14 -8.47 -4.13
CA GLU A 341 -4.51 -8.61 -2.82
C GLU A 341 -3.20 -9.42 -2.87
N PRO A 342 -2.21 -9.10 -2.02
CA PRO A 342 -0.96 -9.85 -1.97
C PRO A 342 -1.19 -11.30 -1.57
N PHE A 343 -0.30 -12.19 -2.04
CA PHE A 343 -0.49 -13.63 -1.92
C PHE A 343 0.77 -14.36 -1.47
N GLY A 344 0.55 -15.48 -0.80
CA GLY A 344 1.58 -16.26 -0.13
C GLY A 344 2.55 -17.01 -1.04
N VAL A 345 3.67 -17.43 -0.48
CA VAL A 345 4.65 -18.31 -1.14
C VAL A 345 4.13 -19.74 -1.33
N GLY A 346 4.70 -20.44 -2.31
CA GLY A 346 4.50 -21.89 -2.50
C GLY A 346 3.27 -22.34 -3.29
N LYS A 347 2.38 -21.44 -3.72
CA LYS A 347 1.18 -21.79 -4.52
C LYS A 347 1.36 -21.64 -6.03
N GLU A 348 2.10 -20.61 -6.43
CA GLU A 348 2.22 -20.21 -7.83
C GLU A 348 3.55 -20.64 -8.45
N LEU A 349 3.57 -20.72 -9.78
CA LEU A 349 4.82 -20.80 -10.52
C LEU A 349 5.67 -19.56 -10.24
N VAL A 350 6.96 -19.75 -9.97
CA VAL A 350 7.92 -18.67 -9.83
C VAL A 350 8.95 -18.81 -10.93
N ALA A 351 9.25 -17.72 -11.63
CA ALA A 351 10.37 -17.67 -12.56
C ALA A 351 11.28 -16.49 -12.20
N ILE A 352 12.55 -16.80 -11.97
CA ILE A 352 13.60 -15.87 -11.57
C ILE A 352 14.64 -15.89 -12.68
N ASP A 353 15.06 -14.73 -13.14
CA ASP A 353 16.12 -14.62 -14.14
C ASP A 353 17.47 -15.05 -13.55
N ASN A 354 18.29 -15.74 -14.34
CA ASN A 354 19.65 -16.08 -13.94
C ASN A 354 20.59 -14.88 -14.09
N GLU A 355 20.27 -13.93 -14.97
CA GLU A 355 21.03 -12.69 -15.07
C GLU A 355 20.71 -11.80 -13.88
N LYS A 356 21.76 -11.33 -13.21
CA LYS A 356 21.68 -10.38 -12.10
C LYS A 356 22.18 -9.01 -12.54
N LEU A 357 21.52 -7.97 -12.05
CA LEU A 357 21.99 -6.59 -12.20
C LEU A 357 22.60 -6.14 -10.88
N ASN A 358 23.67 -5.35 -10.96
CA ASN A 358 24.42 -4.87 -9.81
C ASN A 358 24.23 -3.36 -9.64
N ASP A 359 23.70 -2.96 -8.50
CA ASP A 359 23.58 -1.58 -8.07
C ASP A 359 24.71 -1.23 -7.14
N TYR A 360 25.11 0.03 -7.17
CA TYR A 360 26.07 0.55 -6.23
C TYR A 360 25.83 2.01 -5.89
N TRP A 361 26.12 2.35 -4.65
CA TRP A 361 26.01 3.71 -4.13
C TRP A 361 27.29 4.08 -3.40
N VAL A 362 27.87 5.23 -3.74
CA VAL A 362 29.02 5.77 -3.00
C VAL A 362 28.46 6.76 -1.99
N LEU A 363 28.54 6.39 -0.71
CA LEU A 363 27.92 7.15 0.38
C LEU A 363 28.53 8.54 0.49
N GLN A 364 27.67 9.55 0.52
CA GLN A 364 28.01 10.90 0.96
C GLN A 364 27.66 11.08 2.45
N ASP A 365 27.94 12.28 2.96
CA ASP A 365 27.60 12.61 4.34
C ASP A 365 26.09 12.48 4.58
N ARG A 366 25.72 11.86 5.70
CA ARG A 366 24.32 11.69 6.13
C ARG A 366 23.40 11.03 5.09
N GLU A 367 23.88 9.96 4.45
CA GLU A 367 23.08 9.13 3.53
C GLU A 367 22.82 7.71 4.05
N THR A 368 23.22 7.42 5.29
CA THR A 368 22.96 6.13 5.94
C THR A 368 22.79 6.30 7.44
N TRP A 369 21.93 5.47 8.03
CA TRP A 369 21.80 5.30 9.48
C TRP A 369 22.84 4.36 10.07
N ASN A 370 23.57 3.61 9.24
CA ASN A 370 24.58 2.69 9.69
C ASN A 370 25.92 3.42 9.94
N THR A 371 26.15 3.81 11.20
CA THR A 371 27.33 4.58 11.63
C THR A 371 28.67 3.87 11.44
N SER A 372 28.68 2.57 11.15
CA SER A 372 29.91 1.83 10.82
C SER A 372 30.45 2.13 9.42
N ARG A 373 29.67 2.83 8.58
CA ARG A 373 30.00 3.13 7.18
C ARG A 373 30.49 4.57 7.04
N PRO A 374 31.80 4.83 6.84
CA PRO A 374 32.30 6.18 6.60
C PRO A 374 31.88 6.73 5.23
N VAL A 375 31.87 8.06 5.09
CA VAL A 375 31.72 8.75 3.80
C VAL A 375 32.75 8.21 2.78
N GLY A 376 32.31 8.02 1.54
CA GLY A 376 33.08 7.40 0.47
C GLY A 376 32.99 5.87 0.42
N SER A 377 32.33 5.23 1.39
CA SER A 377 32.06 3.79 1.33
C SER A 377 31.20 3.45 0.11
N ARG A 378 31.61 2.42 -0.64
CA ARG A 378 30.84 1.88 -1.77
C ARG A 378 29.94 0.76 -1.27
N LEU A 379 28.64 1.00 -1.28
CA LEU A 379 27.61 -0.02 -1.11
C LEU A 379 27.35 -0.70 -2.44
N THR A 380 27.17 -2.02 -2.42
CA THR A 380 26.84 -2.81 -3.60
C THR A 380 25.76 -3.83 -3.25
N ALA A 381 24.80 -4.02 -4.13
CA ALA A 381 23.80 -5.07 -4.01
C ALA A 381 23.41 -5.57 -5.40
N GLU A 382 23.17 -6.87 -5.51
CA GLU A 382 22.73 -7.50 -6.74
C GLU A 382 21.35 -8.14 -6.57
N ALA A 383 20.58 -8.17 -7.64
CA ALA A 383 19.32 -8.88 -7.71
C ALA A 383 19.06 -9.41 -9.12
N PRO A 384 18.22 -10.44 -9.28
CA PRO A 384 17.79 -10.91 -10.60
C PRO A 384 17.20 -9.78 -11.44
N ALA A 385 17.62 -9.68 -12.70
CA ALA A 385 17.18 -8.65 -13.64
C ALA A 385 15.65 -8.66 -13.85
N ARG A 386 15.07 -9.86 -13.77
CA ARG A 386 13.64 -10.06 -13.91
C ARG A 386 13.14 -11.11 -12.91
N VAL A 387 11.94 -10.89 -12.39
CA VAL A 387 11.27 -11.84 -11.50
C VAL A 387 9.80 -11.88 -11.85
N SER A 388 9.21 -13.08 -11.86
CA SER A 388 7.78 -13.24 -12.06
C SER A 388 7.14 -14.30 -11.17
N ARG A 389 5.87 -14.06 -10.79
CA ARG A 389 5.03 -14.99 -10.01
C ARG A 389 3.70 -15.26 -10.73
N GLY A 390 3.31 -16.52 -10.85
CA GLY A 390 2.06 -16.93 -11.50
C GLY A 390 2.03 -16.75 -13.03
N MET A 391 3.15 -16.35 -13.64
CA MET A 391 3.28 -16.08 -15.08
C MET A 391 4.74 -16.25 -15.56
N PRO A 392 5.00 -16.33 -16.87
CA PRO A 392 6.36 -16.35 -17.42
C PRO A 392 7.14 -15.05 -17.18
N LEU A 393 8.47 -15.12 -17.29
CA LEU A 393 9.34 -13.93 -17.25
C LEU A 393 8.97 -12.94 -18.38
N PRO A 394 8.91 -11.64 -18.08
CA PRO A 394 8.78 -10.61 -19.11
C PRO A 394 9.93 -10.65 -20.13
N GLU A 395 9.62 -10.44 -21.40
CA GLU A 395 10.61 -10.22 -22.46
C GLU A 395 11.06 -8.76 -22.43
N VAL A 396 12.36 -8.49 -22.31
CA VAL A 396 12.91 -7.13 -22.25
C VAL A 396 13.82 -6.92 -23.45
N SER A 397 13.62 -5.85 -24.21
CA SER A 397 14.38 -5.60 -25.45
C SER A 397 15.83 -5.16 -25.20
N ASP A 398 16.09 -4.60 -24.03
CA ASP A 398 17.38 -4.05 -23.64
C ASP A 398 18.18 -5.07 -22.83
N SER A 399 19.45 -5.24 -23.18
CA SER A 399 20.40 -6.10 -22.45
C SER A 399 21.51 -5.29 -21.78
N GLY A 400 21.35 -3.97 -21.63
CA GLY A 400 22.33 -3.12 -20.96
C GLY A 400 22.40 -3.41 -19.46
N GLU A 401 23.53 -3.11 -18.85
CA GLU A 401 23.72 -3.26 -17.39
C GLU A 401 22.99 -2.18 -16.58
N ASP A 402 22.60 -1.08 -17.22
CA ASP A 402 21.87 0.07 -16.65
C ASP A 402 20.34 -0.05 -16.79
N ARG A 403 19.85 -1.16 -17.35
CA ARG A 403 18.42 -1.40 -17.52
C ARG A 403 17.70 -1.57 -16.17
N PRO A 404 16.38 -1.28 -16.09
CA PRO A 404 15.64 -1.46 -14.85
C PRO A 404 15.46 -2.94 -14.49
N PHE A 405 15.17 -3.21 -13.21
CA PHE A 405 14.63 -4.51 -12.81
C PHE A 405 13.17 -4.61 -13.27
N ILE A 406 12.79 -5.70 -13.92
CA ILE A 406 11.40 -5.90 -14.38
C ILE A 406 10.72 -7.00 -13.56
N LEU A 407 9.68 -6.61 -12.83
CA LEU A 407 8.96 -7.48 -11.92
C LEU A 407 7.53 -7.67 -12.42
N ALA A 408 7.01 -8.90 -12.41
CA ALA A 408 5.64 -9.14 -12.86
C ALA A 408 4.93 -10.22 -12.04
N SER A 409 3.61 -10.11 -11.94
CA SER A 409 2.83 -11.15 -11.28
C SER A 409 1.44 -11.28 -11.86
N ARG A 410 0.95 -12.51 -11.91
CA ARG A 410 -0.48 -12.81 -12.02
C ARG A 410 -0.99 -13.15 -10.63
N TYR A 411 -1.95 -12.36 -10.18
CA TYR A 411 -2.60 -12.51 -8.88
C TYR A 411 -3.63 -13.64 -8.91
N PRO A 412 -4.00 -14.22 -7.75
CA PRO A 412 -4.96 -15.31 -7.68
C PRO A 412 -6.34 -15.01 -8.30
N ASN A 413 -6.75 -13.74 -8.34
CA ASN A 413 -8.01 -13.31 -8.97
C ASN A 413 -7.89 -13.08 -10.48
N GLY A 414 -6.72 -13.35 -11.07
CA GLY A 414 -6.44 -13.20 -12.49
C GLY A 414 -5.93 -11.82 -12.92
N ALA A 415 -5.90 -10.82 -12.03
CA ALA A 415 -5.28 -9.53 -12.32
C ALA A 415 -3.77 -9.70 -12.55
N VAL A 416 -3.18 -8.83 -13.39
CA VAL A 416 -1.74 -8.87 -13.69
C VAL A 416 -1.10 -7.55 -13.30
N ALA A 417 0.11 -7.58 -12.75
CA ALA A 417 0.93 -6.40 -12.53
C ALA A 417 2.27 -6.53 -13.24
N ILE A 418 2.79 -5.39 -13.69
CA ILE A 418 4.18 -5.26 -14.15
C ILE A 418 4.78 -3.97 -13.61
N ALA A 419 5.99 -4.07 -13.04
CA ALA A 419 6.75 -2.96 -12.51
C ALA A 419 8.13 -2.87 -13.16
N SER A 420 8.52 -1.65 -13.53
CA SER A 420 9.87 -1.28 -13.95
C SER A 420 10.51 -0.50 -12.81
N ILE A 421 11.54 -1.07 -12.19
CA ILE A 421 12.21 -0.51 -11.01
C ILE A 421 13.55 0.07 -11.45
N GLY A 422 13.74 1.37 -11.22
CA GLY A 422 14.99 2.07 -11.52
C GLY A 422 16.21 1.53 -10.76
N ARG A 423 17.37 2.13 -11.01
CA ARG A 423 18.67 1.62 -10.61
C ARG A 423 19.45 2.65 -9.81
N ALA A 424 20.14 2.21 -8.76
CA ALA A 424 21.12 3.00 -8.02
C ALA A 424 22.52 2.79 -8.63
N LEU A 425 23.03 3.78 -9.38
CA LEU A 425 24.30 3.66 -10.10
C LEU A 425 25.19 4.88 -9.84
N GLY A 426 26.14 4.74 -8.93
CA GLY A 426 27.22 5.72 -8.75
C GLY A 426 26.80 7.10 -8.28
N HIS A 427 25.77 7.15 -7.43
CA HIS A 427 25.12 8.36 -6.91
C HIS A 427 23.97 8.91 -7.78
N GLU A 428 23.59 8.20 -8.84
CA GLU A 428 22.42 8.55 -9.66
C GLU A 428 21.29 7.52 -9.54
N TYR A 429 20.06 7.99 -9.63
CA TYR A 429 18.88 7.14 -9.81
C TYR A 429 18.49 7.08 -11.28
N VAL A 430 18.76 5.94 -11.92
CA VAL A 430 18.57 5.74 -13.36
C VAL A 430 17.27 5.01 -13.62
N SER A 431 16.33 5.67 -14.28
CA SER A 431 15.04 5.10 -14.71
C SER A 431 14.99 4.93 -16.22
N LYS A 432 15.86 4.07 -16.76
CA LYS A 432 15.96 3.84 -18.20
C LYS A 432 14.67 3.25 -18.77
N GLU A 433 14.11 3.92 -19.78
CA GLU A 433 12.91 3.45 -20.47
C GLU A 433 13.23 2.32 -21.46
N VAL A 434 12.71 1.13 -21.18
CA VAL A 434 12.91 -0.07 -22.03
C VAL A 434 11.57 -0.59 -22.56
N SER A 435 11.60 -1.29 -23.70
CA SER A 435 10.42 -1.95 -24.24
C SER A 435 10.27 -3.31 -23.58
N VAL A 436 9.07 -3.62 -23.08
CA VAL A 436 8.79 -4.87 -22.36
C VAL A 436 7.58 -5.57 -22.96
N LYS A 437 7.64 -6.89 -23.06
CA LYS A 437 6.52 -7.73 -23.48
C LYS A 437 6.14 -8.75 -22.42
N ILE A 438 4.84 -8.84 -22.15
CA ILE A 438 4.26 -9.79 -21.18
C ILE A 438 3.13 -10.60 -21.82
N ALA A 439 2.95 -11.82 -21.32
CA ALA A 439 1.81 -12.66 -21.67
C ALA A 439 0.69 -12.49 -20.63
N VAL A 440 -0.54 -12.28 -21.10
CA VAL A 440 -1.72 -12.17 -20.25
C VAL A 440 -2.81 -13.08 -20.81
N GLU A 441 -3.29 -14.02 -19.99
CA GLU A 441 -4.23 -15.06 -20.45
C GLU A 441 -5.63 -14.51 -20.73
N ASN A 442 -6.12 -13.61 -19.87
CA ASN A 442 -7.47 -13.08 -19.97
C ASN A 442 -7.42 -11.56 -20.20
N TYR A 443 -8.10 -11.10 -21.26
CA TYR A 443 -8.07 -9.70 -21.66
C TYR A 443 -8.95 -8.80 -20.79
N ASP A 444 -9.93 -9.36 -20.08
CA ASP A 444 -10.82 -8.60 -19.19
C ASP A 444 -10.21 -8.35 -17.79
N SER A 445 -9.12 -9.05 -17.46
CA SER A 445 -8.38 -8.88 -16.22
C SER A 445 -7.82 -7.47 -16.09
N PRO A 446 -7.91 -6.84 -14.91
CA PRO A 446 -7.19 -5.60 -14.63
C PRO A 446 -5.67 -5.79 -14.77
N ILE A 447 -5.00 -4.81 -15.36
CA ILE A 447 -3.55 -4.83 -15.58
C ILE A 447 -2.92 -3.60 -14.92
N GLY A 448 -2.19 -3.79 -13.83
CA GLY A 448 -1.40 -2.75 -13.16
C GLY A 448 -0.06 -2.53 -13.86
N ILE A 449 0.28 -1.27 -14.11
CA ILE A 449 1.54 -0.86 -14.75
C ILE A 449 2.21 0.20 -13.86
N PHE A 450 3.44 -0.08 -13.44
CA PHE A 450 4.18 0.74 -12.46
C PHE A 450 5.59 1.05 -12.97
N GLY A 451 6.01 2.31 -12.89
CA GLY A 451 7.34 2.73 -13.34
C GLY A 451 7.42 3.15 -14.81
N TYR A 452 8.61 3.54 -15.22
CA TYR A 452 8.87 4.05 -16.57
C TYR A 452 9.16 2.92 -17.58
N PHE A 453 8.54 3.04 -18.75
CA PHE A 453 8.71 2.13 -19.88
C PHE A 453 8.83 2.94 -21.17
N LYS A 454 9.55 2.42 -22.15
CA LYS A 454 9.49 2.94 -23.52
C LYS A 454 8.16 2.58 -24.17
N ASP A 455 7.77 1.32 -24.04
CA ASP A 455 6.45 0.79 -24.38
C ASP A 455 6.25 -0.57 -23.70
N ILE A 456 4.99 -0.96 -23.53
CA ILE A 456 4.62 -2.31 -23.08
C ILE A 456 3.80 -2.97 -24.17
N THR A 457 4.18 -4.18 -24.57
CA THR A 457 3.39 -5.04 -25.44
C THR A 457 2.78 -6.19 -24.65
N ILE A 458 1.45 -6.21 -24.56
CA ILE A 458 0.68 -7.26 -23.91
C ILE A 458 0.22 -8.25 -24.97
N ALA A 459 0.65 -9.51 -24.83
CA ALA A 459 0.29 -10.60 -25.69
C ALA A 459 -0.84 -11.44 -25.06
N PHE A 460 -1.99 -11.46 -25.70
CA PHE A 460 -3.13 -12.30 -25.32
C PHE A 460 -3.14 -13.62 -26.11
N PRO A 461 -3.96 -14.63 -25.75
CA PRO A 461 -4.17 -15.79 -26.60
C PRO A 461 -4.58 -15.39 -28.02
N SER A 462 -4.12 -16.13 -29.03
CA SER A 462 -4.34 -15.81 -30.45
C SER A 462 -5.82 -15.78 -30.88
N SER A 463 -6.69 -16.40 -30.09
CA SER A 463 -8.14 -16.34 -30.26
C SER A 463 -8.76 -14.97 -29.94
N VAL A 464 -8.08 -14.13 -29.15
CA VAL A 464 -8.59 -12.83 -28.71
C VAL A 464 -8.55 -11.81 -29.85
N LYS A 465 -9.69 -11.13 -30.09
CA LYS A 465 -9.84 -10.10 -31.12
C LYS A 465 -10.04 -8.72 -30.50
N LEU A 466 -8.93 -8.00 -30.27
CA LEU A 466 -8.94 -6.74 -29.52
C LEU A 466 -9.55 -5.54 -30.27
N LYS A 467 -9.57 -5.53 -31.62
CA LYS A 467 -9.96 -4.34 -32.43
C LYS A 467 -11.35 -3.75 -32.13
N LYS A 468 -12.24 -4.49 -31.46
CA LYS A 468 -13.59 -4.04 -31.12
C LYS A 468 -13.74 -3.51 -29.70
N HIS A 469 -12.70 -3.62 -28.88
CA HIS A 469 -12.76 -3.30 -27.46
C HIS A 469 -12.38 -1.85 -27.19
N LYS A 470 -12.93 -1.29 -26.11
CA LYS A 470 -12.48 -0.01 -25.57
C LYS A 470 -11.45 -0.26 -24.49
N ILE A 471 -10.37 0.51 -24.54
CA ILE A 471 -9.26 0.38 -23.60
C ILE A 471 -9.25 1.62 -22.72
N TYR A 472 -9.37 1.41 -21.41
CA TYR A 472 -9.34 2.46 -20.41
C TYR A 472 -8.13 2.28 -19.51
N ALA A 473 -7.58 3.41 -19.05
CA ALA A 473 -6.54 3.45 -18.04
C ALA A 473 -6.86 4.51 -16.99
N GLN A 474 -6.37 4.34 -15.77
CA GLN A 474 -6.59 5.25 -14.66
C GLN A 474 -5.36 5.32 -13.77
N ASP A 475 -4.92 6.53 -13.39
CA ASP A 475 -3.95 6.71 -12.29
C ASP A 475 -4.49 6.07 -11.02
N LEU A 476 -3.71 5.18 -10.41
CA LEU A 476 -4.12 4.53 -9.18
C LEU A 476 -4.28 5.52 -8.02
N ALA A 477 -3.65 6.71 -8.06
CA ALA A 477 -3.88 7.78 -7.10
C ALA A 477 -5.21 8.52 -7.31
N GLY A 478 -5.77 8.45 -8.52
CA GLY A 478 -7.02 9.12 -8.93
C GLY A 478 -8.23 8.20 -8.98
N ASP A 479 -9.39 8.79 -9.25
CA ASP A 479 -10.66 8.07 -9.36
C ASP A 479 -11.23 8.04 -10.78
N ILE A 480 -10.66 8.82 -11.71
CA ILE A 480 -11.24 9.08 -13.03
C ILE A 480 -10.51 8.25 -14.10
N PRO A 481 -11.20 7.33 -14.78
CA PRO A 481 -10.61 6.59 -15.89
C PRO A 481 -10.65 7.38 -17.21
N VAL A 482 -9.62 7.19 -18.02
CA VAL A 482 -9.44 7.82 -19.34
C VAL A 482 -9.50 6.75 -20.42
N ASN A 483 -10.27 7.00 -21.48
CA ASN A 483 -10.26 6.14 -22.66
C ASN A 483 -8.98 6.39 -23.47
N ILE A 484 -8.15 5.35 -23.61
CA ILE A 484 -6.87 5.40 -24.34
C ILE A 484 -6.89 4.60 -25.64
N THR A 485 -8.06 4.15 -26.10
CA THR A 485 -8.21 3.26 -27.27
C THR A 485 -7.49 3.80 -28.52
N GLN A 486 -7.53 5.12 -28.74
CA GLN A 486 -6.88 5.77 -29.89
C GLN A 486 -5.39 6.11 -29.65
N LYS A 487 -4.88 5.89 -28.44
CA LYS A 487 -3.50 6.17 -28.04
C LYS A 487 -2.64 4.90 -27.94
N VAL A 488 -3.21 3.74 -28.25
CA VAL A 488 -2.56 2.44 -28.18
C VAL A 488 -2.63 1.75 -29.53
N SER A 489 -1.73 0.78 -29.77
CA SER A 489 -1.69 0.02 -31.02
C SER A 489 -2.20 -1.40 -30.81
N VAL A 490 -3.12 -1.84 -31.66
CA VAL A 490 -3.65 -3.21 -31.64
C VAL A 490 -3.30 -3.93 -32.94
N LYS A 491 -2.48 -4.98 -32.82
CA LYS A 491 -2.08 -5.84 -33.95
C LYS A 491 -2.42 -7.29 -33.62
N GLY A 492 -3.55 -7.76 -34.15
CA GLY A 492 -4.04 -9.11 -33.85
C GLY A 492 -4.42 -9.25 -32.37
N ASN A 493 -3.71 -10.14 -31.67
CA ASN A 493 -3.79 -10.42 -30.23
C ASN A 493 -2.77 -9.62 -29.39
N LEU A 494 -2.07 -8.66 -29.99
CA LEU A 494 -1.09 -7.81 -29.31
C LEU A 494 -1.66 -6.41 -29.08
N LEU A 495 -1.54 -5.93 -27.84
CA LEU A 495 -1.80 -4.56 -27.43
C LEU A 495 -0.48 -3.89 -27.04
N THR A 496 -0.08 -2.84 -27.74
CA THR A 496 1.10 -2.04 -27.39
C THR A 496 0.68 -0.68 -26.83
N ILE A 497 1.19 -0.36 -25.65
CA ILE A 497 0.94 0.88 -24.91
C ILE A 497 2.22 1.70 -24.91
N PRO A 498 2.25 2.89 -25.54
CA PRO A 498 3.43 3.76 -25.51
C PRO A 498 3.75 4.27 -24.11
N GLY A 499 5.04 4.44 -23.80
CA GLY A 499 5.53 5.01 -22.54
C GLY A 499 4.94 6.38 -22.21
N GLU A 500 4.74 7.22 -23.22
CA GLU A 500 4.10 8.53 -23.04
C GLU A 500 2.67 8.42 -22.49
N VAL A 501 1.91 7.40 -22.92
CA VAL A 501 0.55 7.15 -22.38
C VAL A 501 0.64 6.70 -20.93
N ILE A 502 1.60 5.83 -20.60
CA ILE A 502 1.83 5.34 -19.23
C ILE A 502 2.16 6.52 -18.31
N ARG A 503 3.11 7.38 -18.71
CA ARG A 503 3.47 8.58 -17.94
C ARG A 503 2.30 9.55 -17.81
N THR A 504 1.64 9.88 -18.91
CA THR A 504 0.57 10.88 -18.91
C THR A 504 -0.61 10.46 -18.05
N VAL A 505 -1.05 9.20 -18.16
CA VAL A 505 -2.19 8.71 -17.37
C VAL A 505 -1.74 8.41 -15.95
N GLY A 506 -0.64 7.69 -15.75
CA GLY A 506 -0.17 7.25 -14.42
C GLY A 506 0.36 8.35 -13.50
N LEU A 507 0.46 9.59 -13.99
CA LEU A 507 0.81 10.79 -13.20
C LEU A 507 -0.29 11.86 -13.25
N MET A 508 -1.46 11.57 -13.82
CA MET A 508 -2.49 12.61 -14.01
C MET A 508 -3.05 13.16 -12.68
N ASN A 509 -2.90 12.40 -11.59
CA ASN A 509 -3.30 12.78 -10.24
C ASN A 509 -2.10 12.93 -9.29
N ALA A 510 -0.89 13.18 -9.83
CA ALA A 510 0.28 13.44 -9.02
C ALA A 510 0.08 14.68 -8.12
N SER A 511 0.45 14.53 -6.86
CA SER A 511 0.50 15.58 -5.86
C SER A 511 1.53 16.63 -6.24
N LYS A 512 1.30 17.88 -5.83
CA LYS A 512 2.26 18.97 -6.07
C LYS A 512 3.59 18.62 -5.39
N GLU A 513 4.70 18.81 -6.11
CA GLU A 513 6.08 18.54 -5.65
C GLU A 513 6.41 17.06 -5.42
N ASP A 514 5.46 16.13 -5.63
CA ASP A 514 5.73 14.70 -5.59
C ASP A 514 6.41 14.25 -6.91
N CYS A 515 7.48 13.46 -6.78
CA CYS A 515 8.30 12.95 -7.87
C CYS A 515 8.19 11.44 -8.06
N SER A 516 7.12 10.82 -7.54
CA SER A 516 6.84 9.40 -7.70
C SER A 516 6.76 9.00 -9.17
N ASP A 517 7.17 7.77 -9.45
CA ASP A 517 7.07 7.18 -10.77
C ASP A 517 5.60 6.91 -11.15
N PRO A 518 5.24 6.85 -12.45
CA PRO A 518 3.86 6.61 -12.87
C PRO A 518 3.32 5.26 -12.36
N GLY A 519 2.04 5.22 -12.00
CA GLY A 519 1.35 3.98 -11.66
C GLY A 519 -0.11 4.03 -12.07
N LEU A 520 -0.53 3.09 -12.91
CA LEU A 520 -1.89 3.05 -13.45
C LEU A 520 -2.47 1.63 -13.46
N VAL A 521 -3.80 1.54 -13.52
CA VAL A 521 -4.52 0.32 -13.90
C VAL A 521 -5.11 0.48 -15.29
N LEU A 522 -5.01 -0.56 -16.09
CA LEU A 522 -5.61 -0.70 -17.42
C LEU A 522 -6.71 -1.76 -17.39
N LYS A 523 -7.80 -1.50 -18.13
CA LYS A 523 -8.90 -2.45 -18.33
C LYS A 523 -9.46 -2.36 -19.74
N ILE A 524 -9.81 -3.52 -20.29
CA ILE A 524 -10.35 -3.68 -21.64
C ILE A 524 -11.83 -4.08 -21.52
N PHE A 525 -12.70 -3.37 -22.25
CA PHE A 525 -14.16 -3.56 -22.25
C PHE A 525 -14.70 -3.93 -23.63
#